data_AF-A0A6N7B0B2-F1
#
_entry.id   AF-A0A6N7B0B2-F1
#
_cell.length_a   1.000
_cell.length_b   1.000
_cell.length_c   1.000
_cell.angle_alpha   90.00
_cell.angle_beta   90.00
_cell.angle_gamma   90.00
#
_symmetry.space_group_name_H-M   'P 1'
#
loop_
_entity.id
_entity.type
_entity.pdbx_description
1 polymer ?
#
loop_
_entity_poly.entity_id
_entity_poly.type
_entity_poly.pdbx_seq_one_letter_code
_entity_poly.pdbx_strand_id
1 'polypeptide(L)'
;MSSQDPAYAQFCTELAKTQGLDLSVYKETQLFRRLNSYMQRHQIGGFGDLTNYIHSHEKASHLIDYLDINVSEFFRNPELFSYLEQEVLPTFATKQKRVSVWSAGCSIGAEPYSLTMAILETRPALVATIVATDLDAAALRQAATGRYSQADVRNVAPERITRYFDVTPGGVEVKKNAKSMVSFRRHDLLKDPIESGFDLIVCRNVAIYFTEGAKLLMLRRFATALATGGYLFTGATESYPNHREFGLKRVHTCFYQKVGD
;
A
#
# COMPACT_ATOMS: atom_id res chain seq x y z
N MET A 1 -15.24 -15.06 21.78
CA MET A 1 -14.96 -16.25 20.92
C MET A 1 -13.46 -16.55 20.97
N SER A 2 -13.04 -17.77 20.60
CA SER A 2 -11.61 -18.19 20.56
C SER A 2 -11.15 -18.39 19.11
N SER A 3 -9.87 -18.16 18.82
CA SER A 3 -9.31 -18.46 17.48
C SER A 3 -9.13 -19.96 17.23
N GLN A 4 -9.24 -20.78 18.28
CA GLN A 4 -9.31 -22.24 18.19
C GLN A 4 -10.72 -22.76 17.85
N ASP A 5 -11.69 -21.87 17.61
CA ASP A 5 -13.04 -22.24 17.18
C ASP A 5 -13.00 -22.88 15.78
N PRO A 6 -13.49 -24.12 15.59
CA PRO A 6 -13.57 -24.75 14.26
C PRO A 6 -14.30 -23.88 13.22
N ALA A 7 -15.28 -23.07 13.65
CA ALA A 7 -16.00 -22.16 12.79
C ALA A 7 -15.12 -21.02 12.27
N TYR A 8 -14.07 -20.62 12.99
CA TYR A 8 -13.09 -19.63 12.51
C TYR A 8 -12.25 -20.20 11.36
N ALA A 9 -11.75 -21.44 11.50
CA ALA A 9 -10.99 -22.09 10.44
C ALA A 9 -11.84 -22.31 9.17
N GLN A 10 -13.11 -22.68 9.35
CA GLN A 10 -14.07 -22.80 8.25
C GLN A 10 -14.33 -21.46 7.56
N PHE A 11 -14.55 -20.39 8.34
CA PHE A 11 -14.70 -19.02 7.81
C PHE A 11 -13.49 -18.59 6.99
N CYS A 12 -12.27 -18.77 7.49
CA CYS A 12 -11.03 -18.42 6.78
C CYS A 12 -10.91 -19.16 5.45
N THR A 13 -11.25 -20.45 5.44
CA THR A 13 -11.23 -21.30 4.23
C THR A 13 -12.25 -20.81 3.21
N GLU A 14 -13.47 -20.50 3.65
CA GLU A 14 -14.54 -20.05 2.76
C GLU A 14 -14.23 -18.65 2.19
N LEU A 15 -13.67 -17.74 2.99
CA LEU A 15 -13.27 -16.41 2.52
C LEU A 15 -12.14 -16.49 1.48
N ALA A 16 -11.14 -17.35 1.71
CA ALA A 16 -10.06 -17.57 0.75
C ALA A 16 -10.59 -18.16 -0.57
N LYS A 17 -11.56 -19.08 -0.51
CA LYS A 17 -12.17 -19.73 -1.67
C LYS A 17 -13.10 -18.81 -2.46
N THR A 18 -13.95 -18.05 -1.78
CA THR A 18 -15.00 -17.23 -2.41
C THR A 18 -14.52 -15.85 -2.81
N GLN A 19 -13.65 -15.23 -2.00
CA GLN A 19 -13.20 -13.85 -2.19
C GLN A 19 -11.72 -13.75 -2.56
N GLY A 20 -10.98 -14.86 -2.53
CA GLY A 20 -9.55 -14.88 -2.83
C GLY A 20 -8.66 -14.31 -1.72
N LEU A 21 -9.23 -13.89 -0.58
CA LEU A 21 -8.48 -13.33 0.55
C LEU A 21 -8.02 -14.44 1.48
N ASP A 22 -6.73 -14.80 1.39
CA ASP A 22 -6.14 -15.79 2.28
C ASP A 22 -5.81 -15.17 3.63
N LEU A 23 -6.58 -15.50 4.67
CA LEU A 23 -6.39 -14.96 6.01
C LEU A 23 -5.21 -15.60 6.77
N SER A 24 -4.69 -16.74 6.30
CA SER A 24 -3.57 -17.43 6.96
C SER A 24 -2.26 -16.64 6.87
N VAL A 25 -2.18 -15.74 5.90
CA VAL A 25 -1.03 -14.84 5.74
C VAL A 25 -1.05 -13.72 6.76
N TYR A 26 -2.14 -13.50 7.51
CA TYR A 26 -2.28 -12.46 8.53
C TYR A 26 -1.98 -12.98 9.95
N LYS A 27 -1.56 -12.10 10.84
CA LYS A 27 -1.37 -12.39 12.27
C LYS A 27 -2.72 -12.71 12.93
N GLU A 28 -2.91 -13.98 13.26
CA GLU A 28 -4.14 -14.56 13.81
C GLU A 28 -4.75 -13.72 14.93
N THR A 29 -3.97 -13.35 15.97
CA THR A 29 -4.49 -12.61 17.14
C THR A 29 -5.08 -11.24 16.78
N GLN A 30 -4.43 -10.51 15.86
CA GLN A 30 -4.85 -9.15 15.48
C GLN A 30 -6.06 -9.20 14.55
N LEU A 31 -6.03 -10.12 13.58
CA LEU A 31 -7.13 -10.40 12.68
C LEU A 31 -8.37 -10.85 13.47
N PHE A 32 -8.20 -11.79 14.40
CA PHE A 32 -9.28 -12.32 15.23
C PHE A 32 -9.96 -11.22 16.05
N ARG A 33 -9.20 -10.30 16.66
CA ARG A 33 -9.76 -9.14 17.39
C ARG A 33 -10.59 -8.23 16.48
N ARG A 34 -10.15 -8.01 15.24
CA ARG A 34 -10.86 -7.19 14.26
C ARG A 34 -12.16 -7.87 13.81
N LEU A 35 -12.10 -9.17 13.48
CA LEU A 35 -13.28 -9.94 13.12
C LEU A 35 -14.33 -9.94 14.23
N ASN A 36 -13.93 -10.12 15.49
CA ASN A 36 -14.87 -9.98 16.63
C ASN A 36 -15.46 -8.58 16.74
N SER A 37 -14.64 -7.54 16.51
CA SER A 37 -15.12 -6.15 16.55
C SER A 37 -16.12 -5.87 15.42
N TYR A 38 -15.89 -6.42 14.22
CA TYR A 38 -16.84 -6.34 13.10
C TYR A 38 -18.14 -7.04 13.44
N MET A 39 -18.06 -8.30 13.89
CA MET A 39 -19.24 -9.10 14.26
C MET A 39 -20.07 -8.39 15.33
N GLN A 40 -19.45 -7.80 16.35
CA GLN A 40 -20.16 -7.03 17.36
C GLN A 40 -20.90 -5.82 16.78
N ARG A 41 -20.26 -5.04 15.88
CA ARG A 41 -20.88 -3.86 15.26
C ARG A 41 -22.06 -4.21 14.36
N HIS A 42 -21.97 -5.33 13.65
CA HIS A 42 -22.98 -5.80 12.71
C HIS A 42 -23.94 -6.82 13.33
N GLN A 43 -23.87 -7.03 14.65
CA GLN A 43 -24.73 -7.95 15.42
C GLN A 43 -24.72 -9.39 14.86
N ILE A 44 -23.56 -9.85 14.42
CA ILE A 44 -23.34 -11.20 13.87
C ILE A 44 -22.99 -12.13 15.04
N GLY A 45 -23.75 -13.21 15.20
CA GLY A 45 -23.72 -14.09 16.37
C GLY A 45 -22.48 -14.98 16.48
N GLY A 46 -21.74 -15.16 15.37
CA GLY A 46 -20.51 -15.94 15.35
C GLY A 46 -19.90 -16.14 13.98
N PHE A 47 -18.80 -16.90 13.92
CA PHE A 47 -18.10 -17.18 12.67
C PHE A 47 -18.93 -18.00 11.67
N GLY A 48 -19.83 -18.87 12.15
CA GLY A 48 -20.81 -19.55 11.28
C GLY A 48 -21.75 -18.56 10.59
N ASP A 49 -22.31 -17.62 11.36
CA ASP A 49 -23.18 -16.56 10.83
C ASP A 49 -22.39 -15.61 9.92
N LEU A 50 -21.13 -15.31 10.26
CA LEU A 50 -20.24 -14.50 9.44
C LEU A 50 -19.93 -15.18 8.11
N THR A 51 -19.76 -16.50 8.10
CA THR A 51 -19.58 -17.29 6.86
C THR A 51 -20.81 -17.19 5.96
N ASN A 52 -22.00 -17.31 6.53
CA ASN A 52 -23.24 -17.10 5.77
C ASN A 52 -23.39 -15.64 5.30
N TYR A 53 -22.92 -14.69 6.09
CA TYR A 53 -22.98 -13.26 5.80
C TYR A 53 -22.18 -12.88 4.55
N ILE A 54 -21.01 -13.48 4.33
CA ILE A 54 -20.11 -13.21 3.18
C ILE A 54 -20.54 -13.87 1.86
N HIS A 55 -21.58 -14.71 1.84
CA HIS A 55 -22.10 -15.26 0.58
C HIS A 55 -22.75 -14.18 -0.32
N SER A 56 -23.09 -13.02 0.24
CA SER A 56 -23.44 -11.83 -0.55
C SER A 56 -22.17 -11.05 -0.92
N HIS A 57 -21.99 -10.77 -2.21
CA HIS A 57 -20.84 -10.00 -2.72
C HIS A 57 -20.69 -8.62 -2.06
N GLU A 58 -21.80 -7.93 -1.79
CA GLU A 58 -21.82 -6.62 -1.13
C GLU A 58 -21.30 -6.72 0.32
N LYS A 59 -21.79 -7.72 1.06
CA LYS A 59 -21.42 -7.96 2.46
C LYS A 59 -19.97 -8.44 2.61
N ALA A 60 -19.52 -9.27 1.69
CA ALA A 60 -18.12 -9.68 1.61
C ALA A 60 -17.20 -8.48 1.38
N SER A 61 -17.53 -7.60 0.44
CA SER A 61 -16.77 -6.37 0.20
C SER A 61 -16.67 -5.52 1.47
N HIS A 62 -17.79 -5.27 2.16
CA HIS A 62 -17.77 -4.50 3.41
C HIS A 62 -16.89 -5.10 4.50
N LEU A 63 -16.86 -6.43 4.63
CA LEU A 63 -15.98 -7.08 5.58
C LEU A 63 -14.52 -6.94 5.18
N ILE A 64 -14.20 -7.14 3.90
CA ILE A 64 -12.84 -6.98 3.37
C ILE A 64 -12.35 -5.55 3.61
N ASP A 65 -13.14 -4.54 3.25
CA ASP A 65 -12.84 -3.13 3.45
C ASP A 65 -12.63 -2.80 4.94
N TYR A 66 -13.35 -3.47 5.84
CA TYR A 66 -13.18 -3.29 7.28
C TYR A 66 -11.90 -3.93 7.80
N LEU A 67 -11.55 -5.12 7.29
CA LEU A 67 -10.34 -5.85 7.65
C LEU A 67 -9.08 -5.15 7.15
N ASP A 68 -9.18 -4.39 6.07
CA ASP A 68 -8.13 -3.51 5.58
C ASP A 68 -8.07 -2.22 6.43
N ILE A 69 -6.93 -1.93 7.05
CA ILE A 69 -6.77 -0.65 7.79
C ILE A 69 -6.36 0.41 6.78
N ASN A 70 -7.33 0.94 6.04
CA ASN A 70 -7.13 2.00 5.07
C ASN A 70 -6.92 3.40 5.69
N VAL A 71 -6.08 3.50 6.73
CA VAL A 71 -5.59 4.82 7.18
C VAL A 71 -4.32 5.14 6.40
N SER A 72 -4.53 5.66 5.20
CA SER A 72 -3.48 6.24 4.37
C SER A 72 -3.46 7.75 4.58
N GLU A 73 -2.28 8.31 4.86
CA GLU A 73 -2.09 9.74 5.05
C GLU A 73 -1.09 10.26 4.01
N PHE A 74 -1.33 11.48 3.51
CA PHE A 74 -0.34 12.17 2.69
C PHE A 74 0.94 12.38 3.50
N PHE A 75 2.08 12.09 2.88
CA PHE A 75 3.42 12.24 3.48
C PHE A 75 3.54 11.56 4.85
N ARG A 76 2.88 10.41 5.05
CA ARG A 76 2.98 9.63 6.29
C ARG A 76 4.44 9.37 6.65
N ASN A 77 4.85 9.68 7.88
CA ASN A 77 6.25 9.77 8.31
C ASN A 77 7.04 10.79 7.46
N PRO A 78 6.80 12.10 7.64
CA PRO A 78 7.44 13.16 6.85
C PRO A 78 8.96 13.04 6.80
N GLU A 79 9.59 12.61 7.90
CA GLU A 79 11.02 12.37 8.02
C GLU A 79 11.56 11.33 7.01
N LEU A 80 10.77 10.29 6.71
CA LEU A 80 11.14 9.28 5.72
C LEU A 80 10.94 9.80 4.29
N PHE A 81 9.92 10.64 4.06
CA PHE A 81 9.75 11.34 2.79
C PHE A 81 10.86 12.37 2.55
N SER A 82 11.35 13.05 3.59
CA SER A 82 12.51 13.92 3.47
C SER A 82 13.76 13.16 3.04
N TYR A 83 14.00 11.95 3.59
CA TYR A 83 15.08 11.09 3.11
C TYR A 83 14.89 10.68 1.65
N LEU A 84 13.67 10.31 1.25
CA LEU A 84 13.35 10.01 -0.16
C LEU A 84 13.69 11.21 -1.06
N GLU A 85 13.28 12.41 -0.69
CA GLU A 85 13.45 13.64 -1.47
C GLU A 85 14.91 14.10 -1.55
N GLN A 86 15.70 13.91 -0.49
CA GLN A 86 17.06 14.42 -0.37
C GLN A 86 18.13 13.42 -0.82
N GLU A 87 17.91 12.12 -0.60
CA GLU A 87 18.95 11.10 -0.76
C GLU A 87 18.63 10.09 -1.86
N VAL A 88 17.35 9.81 -2.14
CA VAL A 88 16.96 8.77 -3.11
C VAL A 88 16.60 9.37 -4.47
N LEU A 89 15.61 10.26 -4.53
CA LEU A 89 15.14 10.85 -5.80
C LEU A 89 16.24 11.58 -6.59
N PRO A 90 17.22 12.26 -5.95
CA PRO A 90 18.33 12.88 -6.69
C PRO A 90 19.25 11.87 -7.39
N THR A 91 19.29 10.61 -6.93
CA THR A 91 20.12 9.55 -7.54
C THR A 91 19.55 9.01 -8.84
N PHE A 92 18.25 9.19 -9.08
CA PHE A 92 17.62 8.81 -10.35
C PHE A 92 18.18 9.68 -11.47
N ALA A 93 19.04 9.03 -12.27
CA ALA A 93 20.08 9.69 -13.05
C ALA A 93 19.51 10.77 -13.98
N THR A 94 20.28 11.82 -14.23
CA THR A 94 19.95 12.82 -15.27
C THR A 94 19.83 12.22 -16.68
N LYS A 95 20.45 11.05 -16.92
CA LYS A 95 20.34 10.29 -18.17
C LYS A 95 19.06 9.44 -18.27
N GLN A 96 18.48 9.02 -17.15
CA GLN A 96 17.18 8.33 -17.14
C GLN A 96 16.10 9.38 -17.42
N LYS A 97 15.55 9.36 -18.63
CA LYS A 97 14.42 10.23 -19.00
C LYS A 97 13.12 9.82 -18.29
N ARG A 98 13.05 8.58 -17.80
CA ARG A 98 11.88 7.99 -17.19
C ARG A 98 12.25 7.25 -15.92
N VAL A 99 11.35 7.31 -14.94
CA VAL A 99 11.42 6.53 -13.70
C VAL A 99 10.11 5.76 -13.53
N SER A 100 10.24 4.46 -13.23
CA SER A 100 9.11 3.59 -12.94
C SER A 100 9.00 3.40 -11.44
N VAL A 101 7.85 3.75 -10.87
CA VAL A 101 7.55 3.65 -9.44
C VAL A 101 6.36 2.72 -9.23
N TRP A 102 6.43 1.89 -8.19
CA TRP A 102 5.29 1.12 -7.72
C TRP A 102 4.94 1.49 -6.29
N SER A 103 3.72 1.96 -6.04
CA SER A 103 3.12 2.05 -4.69
C SER A 103 2.23 0.82 -4.48
N ALA A 104 2.72 -0.11 -3.67
CA ALA A 104 2.16 -1.43 -3.41
C ALA A 104 1.38 -1.43 -2.09
N GLY A 105 0.05 -1.52 -2.18
CA GLY A 105 -0.89 -1.29 -1.07
C GLY A 105 -1.20 0.19 -0.90
N CYS A 106 -1.64 0.84 -1.98
CA CYS A 106 -1.77 2.29 -2.05
C CYS A 106 -3.02 2.86 -1.36
N SER A 107 -3.95 2.01 -0.94
CA SER A 107 -5.20 2.36 -0.28
C SER A 107 -5.96 3.46 -1.05
N ILE A 108 -6.46 4.50 -0.37
CA ILE A 108 -7.17 5.64 -0.95
C ILE A 108 -6.28 6.60 -1.77
N GLY A 109 -5.03 6.24 -2.06
CA GLY A 109 -4.18 6.96 -3.02
C GLY A 109 -3.35 8.11 -2.48
N ALA A 110 -3.33 8.36 -1.17
CA ALA A 110 -2.53 9.45 -0.61
C ALA A 110 -1.02 9.24 -0.85
N GLU A 111 -0.53 8.01 -0.70
CA GLU A 111 0.88 7.67 -0.94
C GLU A 111 1.34 7.93 -2.38
N PRO A 112 0.69 7.39 -3.44
CA PRO A 112 1.13 7.64 -4.80
C PRO A 112 1.05 9.12 -5.19
N TYR A 113 0.09 9.88 -4.66
CA TYR A 113 0.06 11.34 -4.89
C TYR A 113 1.17 12.08 -4.14
N SER A 114 1.52 11.68 -2.91
CA SER A 114 2.70 12.20 -2.22
C SER A 114 3.99 11.92 -2.99
N LEU A 115 4.14 10.72 -3.56
CA LEU A 115 5.28 10.36 -4.41
C LEU A 115 5.34 11.24 -5.66
N THR A 116 4.19 11.47 -6.31
CA THR A 116 4.12 12.40 -7.45
C THR A 116 4.61 13.80 -7.08
N MET A 117 4.14 14.36 -5.97
CA MET A 117 4.54 15.69 -5.52
C MET A 117 6.03 15.76 -5.22
N ALA A 118 6.57 14.78 -4.48
CA ALA A 118 8.00 14.68 -4.17
C ALA A 118 8.85 14.61 -5.45
N ILE A 119 8.44 13.80 -6.43
CA ILE A 119 9.15 13.68 -7.72
C ILE A 119 9.11 14.99 -8.51
N LEU A 120 7.95 15.64 -8.60
CA LEU A 120 7.79 16.91 -9.32
C LEU A 120 8.58 18.06 -8.68
N GLU A 121 8.79 18.02 -7.37
CA GLU A 121 9.60 19.00 -6.65
C GLU A 121 11.09 18.75 -6.79
N THR A 122 11.54 17.51 -6.59
CA THR A 122 12.98 17.18 -6.64
C THR A 122 13.50 17.05 -8.07
N ARG A 123 12.69 16.55 -9.01
CA ARG A 123 13.08 16.22 -10.39
C ARG A 123 11.99 16.64 -11.41
N PRO A 124 11.69 17.94 -11.58
CA PRO A 124 10.58 18.41 -12.42
C PRO A 124 10.64 18.00 -13.90
N ALA A 125 11.84 17.72 -14.43
CA ALA A 125 12.03 17.29 -15.82
C ALA A 125 11.92 15.77 -16.03
N LEU A 126 11.78 15.00 -14.94
CA LEU A 126 11.74 13.55 -14.97
C LEU A 126 10.32 13.07 -15.31
N VAL A 127 10.22 12.21 -16.33
CA VAL A 127 8.94 11.59 -16.67
C VAL A 127 8.73 10.37 -15.77
N ALA A 128 8.01 10.51 -14.67
CA ALA A 128 7.70 9.37 -13.82
C ALA A 128 6.37 8.71 -14.19
N THR A 129 6.33 7.38 -14.09
CA THR A 129 5.11 6.58 -14.15
C THR A 129 4.97 5.87 -12.82
N ILE A 130 3.85 6.10 -12.12
CA ILE A 130 3.53 5.48 -10.85
C ILE A 130 2.42 4.47 -11.08
N VAL A 131 2.72 3.19 -10.91
CA VAL A 131 1.70 2.15 -10.77
C VAL A 131 1.33 2.11 -9.30
N ALA A 132 0.05 2.27 -8.99
CA ALA A 132 -0.47 2.24 -7.63
C ALA A 132 -1.47 1.08 -7.53
N THR A 133 -1.23 0.15 -6.61
CA THR A 133 -2.04 -1.06 -6.54
C THR A 133 -2.56 -1.34 -5.16
N ASP A 134 -3.76 -1.93 -5.10
CA ASP A 134 -4.38 -2.38 -3.87
C ASP A 134 -5.30 -3.59 -4.12
N LEU A 135 -5.67 -4.30 -3.06
CA LEU A 135 -6.70 -5.33 -3.11
C LEU A 135 -8.11 -4.73 -3.04
N ASP A 136 -8.26 -3.61 -2.33
CA ASP A 136 -9.52 -2.91 -2.11
C ASP A 136 -9.94 -2.08 -3.34
N ALA A 137 -10.94 -2.57 -4.05
CA ALA A 137 -11.48 -1.91 -5.22
C ALA A 137 -12.24 -0.61 -4.90
N ALA A 138 -12.81 -0.47 -3.70
CA ALA A 138 -13.48 0.76 -3.27
C ALA A 138 -12.45 1.86 -2.98
N ALA A 139 -11.37 1.53 -2.27
CA ALA A 139 -10.25 2.43 -2.03
C ALA A 139 -9.61 2.90 -3.35
N LEU A 140 -9.40 1.99 -4.31
CA LEU A 140 -8.89 2.36 -5.64
C LEU A 140 -9.83 3.29 -6.42
N ARG A 141 -11.15 3.06 -6.35
CA ARG A 141 -12.13 3.97 -6.96
C ARG A 141 -12.06 5.36 -6.34
N GLN A 142 -11.96 5.45 -5.01
CA GLN A 142 -11.78 6.73 -4.31
C GLN A 142 -10.46 7.39 -4.73
N ALA A 143 -9.36 6.65 -4.73
CA ALA A 143 -8.02 7.12 -5.12
C ALA A 143 -8.01 7.73 -6.53
N ALA A 144 -8.69 7.07 -7.49
CA ALA A 144 -8.82 7.54 -8.86
C ALA A 144 -9.57 8.87 -8.98
N THR A 145 -10.52 9.17 -8.07
CA THR A 145 -11.16 10.50 -8.03
C THR A 145 -10.16 11.60 -7.66
N GLY A 146 -9.12 11.29 -6.88
CA GLY A 146 -8.18 12.25 -6.35
C GLY A 146 -8.81 13.31 -5.45
N ARG A 147 -10.01 13.05 -4.89
CA ARG A 147 -10.73 13.96 -4.00
C ARG A 147 -10.54 13.56 -2.54
N TYR A 148 -10.24 14.55 -1.72
CA TYR A 148 -9.88 14.37 -0.32
C TYR A 148 -10.51 15.46 0.54
N SER A 149 -10.84 15.13 1.79
CA SER A 149 -11.28 16.11 2.77
C SER A 149 -10.09 16.96 3.26
N GLN A 150 -10.38 18.08 3.92
CA GLN A 150 -9.32 18.88 4.58
C GLN A 150 -8.58 18.08 5.67
N ALA A 151 -9.27 17.13 6.32
CA ALA A 151 -8.67 16.29 7.35
C ALA A 151 -7.63 15.31 6.75
N ASP A 152 -7.87 14.80 5.55
CA ASP A 152 -6.97 13.85 4.87
C ASP A 152 -5.64 14.53 4.47
N VAL A 153 -5.69 15.82 4.15
CA VAL A 153 -4.53 16.60 3.71
C VAL A 153 -3.91 17.46 4.82
N ARG A 154 -4.28 17.24 6.08
CA ARG A 154 -3.77 18.01 7.24
C ARG A 154 -2.24 18.02 7.38
N ASN A 155 -1.57 16.99 6.87
CA ASN A 155 -0.11 16.82 6.92
C ASN A 155 0.59 17.32 5.65
N VAL A 156 -0.16 17.84 4.67
CA VAL A 156 0.40 18.41 3.44
C VAL A 156 0.74 19.88 3.69
N ALA A 157 1.97 20.27 3.34
CA ALA A 157 2.41 21.65 3.47
C ALA A 157 1.49 22.60 2.65
N PRO A 158 1.16 23.81 3.15
CA PRO A 158 0.28 24.75 2.46
C PRO A 158 0.73 25.11 1.03
N GLU A 159 2.04 25.14 0.79
CA GLU A 159 2.63 25.40 -0.52
C GLU A 159 2.31 24.25 -1.50
N ARG A 160 2.36 23.01 -1.01
CA ARG A 160 1.97 21.81 -1.77
C ARG A 160 0.47 21.78 -2.05
N ILE A 161 -0.38 22.20 -1.10
CA ILE A 161 -1.82 22.36 -1.32
C ILE A 161 -2.08 23.31 -2.49
N THR A 162 -1.50 24.52 -2.42
CA THR A 162 -1.67 25.55 -3.45
C THR A 162 -1.19 25.07 -4.83
N ARG A 163 -0.06 24.35 -4.86
CA ARG A 163 0.57 23.91 -6.10
C ARG A 163 -0.12 22.70 -6.73
N TYR A 164 -0.55 21.71 -5.95
CA TYR A 164 -0.97 20.40 -6.45
C TYR A 164 -2.44 20.05 -6.23
N PHE A 165 -3.22 20.93 -5.59
CA PHE A 165 -4.64 20.71 -5.37
C PHE A 165 -5.48 21.90 -5.84
N ASP A 166 -6.67 21.60 -6.35
CA ASP A 166 -7.75 22.55 -6.54
C ASP A 166 -8.67 22.50 -5.32
N VAL A 167 -8.93 23.66 -4.71
CA VAL A 167 -9.85 23.74 -3.56
C VAL A 167 -11.29 23.63 -4.07
N THR A 168 -12.07 22.75 -3.44
CA THR A 168 -13.47 22.50 -3.79
C THR A 168 -14.37 22.72 -2.56
N PRO A 169 -15.69 22.91 -2.72
CA PRO A 169 -16.60 23.05 -1.59
C PRO A 169 -16.56 21.87 -0.59
N GLY A 170 -16.19 20.68 -1.05
CA GLY A 170 -16.12 19.46 -0.23
C GLY A 170 -14.72 19.09 0.28
N GLY A 171 -13.70 19.92 0.03
CA GLY A 171 -12.31 19.62 0.38
C GLY A 171 -11.33 20.04 -0.71
N VAL A 172 -10.53 19.10 -1.19
CA VAL A 172 -9.51 19.35 -2.22
C VAL A 172 -9.53 18.25 -3.28
N GLU A 173 -9.18 18.59 -4.51
CA GLU A 173 -8.98 17.64 -5.60
C GLU A 173 -7.55 17.76 -6.12
N VAL A 174 -6.84 16.64 -6.27
CA VAL A 174 -5.49 16.62 -6.84
C VAL A 174 -5.54 17.12 -8.28
N LYS A 175 -4.65 18.05 -8.64
CA LYS A 175 -4.59 18.63 -9.99
C LYS A 175 -4.24 17.58 -11.04
N LYS A 176 -4.73 17.80 -12.26
CA LYS A 176 -4.58 16.89 -13.40
C LYS A 176 -3.13 16.47 -13.69
N ASN A 177 -2.18 17.40 -13.56
CA ASN A 177 -0.76 17.13 -13.79
C ASN A 177 -0.21 16.06 -12.83
N ALA A 178 -0.59 16.11 -11.55
CA ALA A 178 -0.22 15.10 -10.57
C ALA A 178 -1.03 13.80 -10.76
N LYS A 179 -2.33 13.91 -11.09
CA LYS A 179 -3.18 12.73 -11.38
C LYS A 179 -2.70 11.91 -12.57
N SER A 180 -2.24 12.55 -13.64
CA SER A 180 -1.82 11.86 -14.86
C SER A 180 -0.57 10.99 -14.71
N MET A 181 0.19 11.15 -13.61
CA MET A 181 1.39 10.35 -13.35
C MET A 181 1.07 9.01 -12.67
N VAL A 182 -0.17 8.83 -12.19
CA VAL A 182 -0.58 7.66 -11.40
C VAL A 182 -1.57 6.82 -12.18
N SER A 183 -1.35 5.50 -12.20
CA SER A 183 -2.30 4.51 -12.70
C SER A 183 -2.69 3.55 -11.59
N PHE A 184 -4.00 3.45 -11.32
CA PHE A 184 -4.53 2.58 -10.28
C PHE A 184 -4.95 1.23 -10.85
N ARG A 185 -4.55 0.14 -10.21
CA ARG A 185 -4.93 -1.23 -10.62
C ARG A 185 -5.16 -2.11 -9.39
N ARG A 186 -6.11 -3.04 -9.48
CA ARG A 186 -6.27 -4.07 -8.45
C ARG A 186 -5.13 -5.09 -8.58
N HIS A 187 -4.49 -5.46 -7.47
CA HIS A 187 -3.37 -6.41 -7.45
C HIS A 187 -3.21 -7.08 -6.08
N ASP A 188 -3.05 -8.40 -6.08
CA ASP A 188 -2.65 -9.18 -4.91
C ASP A 188 -1.13 -9.37 -4.87
N LEU A 189 -0.46 -8.73 -3.89
CA LEU A 189 1.00 -8.78 -3.71
C LEU A 189 1.55 -10.22 -3.55
N LEU A 190 0.74 -11.16 -3.05
CA LEU A 190 1.15 -12.53 -2.77
C LEU A 190 0.82 -13.49 -3.91
N LYS A 191 -0.05 -13.11 -4.86
CA LYS A 191 -0.52 -14.01 -5.92
C LYS A 191 -0.27 -13.49 -7.33
N ASP A 192 -0.61 -12.23 -7.59
CA ASP A 192 -0.64 -11.69 -8.95
C ASP A 192 0.75 -11.40 -9.51
N PRO A 193 1.02 -11.58 -10.81
CA PRO A 193 2.33 -11.29 -11.39
C PRO A 193 2.74 -9.83 -11.19
N ILE A 194 4.04 -9.58 -11.02
CA ILE A 194 4.60 -8.25 -10.78
C ILE A 194 5.49 -7.87 -11.96
N GLU A 195 5.29 -6.66 -12.48
CA GLU A 195 6.14 -6.09 -13.54
C GLU A 195 7.59 -5.92 -13.02
N SER A 196 8.59 -6.01 -13.89
CA SER A 196 10.00 -5.84 -13.51
C SER A 196 10.56 -4.51 -13.98
N GLY A 197 11.64 -4.06 -13.35
CA GLY A 197 12.37 -2.85 -13.73
C GLY A 197 11.90 -1.59 -13.02
N PHE A 198 11.30 -1.71 -11.83
CA PHE A 198 10.97 -0.56 -11.01
C PHE A 198 12.24 0.09 -10.43
N ASP A 199 12.35 1.41 -10.55
CA ASP A 199 13.43 2.19 -9.91
C ASP A 199 13.11 2.45 -8.43
N LEU A 200 11.82 2.49 -8.08
CA LEU A 200 11.33 2.63 -6.72
C LEU A 200 10.11 1.73 -6.49
N ILE A 201 10.16 0.88 -5.48
CA ILE A 201 8.98 0.21 -4.92
C ILE A 201 8.74 0.79 -3.53
N VAL A 202 7.51 1.22 -3.27
CA VAL A 202 7.04 1.70 -1.97
C VAL A 202 5.99 0.72 -1.48
N CYS A 203 6.23 0.06 -0.35
CA CYS A 203 5.27 -0.84 0.27
C CYS A 203 5.31 -0.61 1.78
N ARG A 204 4.36 0.19 2.27
CA ARG A 204 4.41 0.74 3.63
C ARG A 204 3.14 0.41 4.40
N ASN A 205 3.32 -0.08 5.61
CA ASN A 205 2.23 -0.42 6.53
C ASN A 205 1.28 -1.51 6.02
N VAL A 206 1.74 -2.34 5.09
CA VAL A 206 1.02 -3.50 4.54
C VAL A 206 1.52 -4.79 5.20
N ALA A 207 2.84 -4.94 5.28
CA ALA A 207 3.50 -6.16 5.75
C ALA A 207 3.40 -6.36 7.27
N ILE A 208 3.05 -5.32 8.03
CA ILE A 208 2.87 -5.41 9.49
C ILE A 208 1.83 -6.44 9.93
N TYR A 209 0.85 -6.72 9.07
CA TYR A 209 -0.19 -7.71 9.32
C TYR A 209 0.23 -9.11 8.93
N PHE A 210 1.28 -9.27 8.13
CA PHE A 210 1.63 -10.55 7.55
C PHE A 210 2.50 -11.44 8.44
N THR A 211 2.43 -12.76 8.21
CA THR A 211 3.35 -13.76 8.77
C THR A 211 4.76 -13.57 8.21
N GLU A 212 5.77 -14.10 8.90
CA GLU A 212 7.16 -14.00 8.44
C GLU A 212 7.38 -14.68 7.08
N GLY A 213 6.69 -15.79 6.80
CA GLY A 213 6.74 -16.46 5.50
C GLY A 213 6.21 -15.58 4.36
N ALA A 214 5.06 -14.90 4.58
CA ALA A 214 4.50 -13.98 3.59
C ALA A 214 5.39 -12.75 3.38
N LYS A 215 5.98 -12.20 4.44
CA LYS A 215 6.97 -11.11 4.34
C LYS A 215 8.20 -11.49 3.52
N LEU A 216 8.73 -12.70 3.73
CA LEU A 216 9.86 -13.22 2.95
C LEU A 216 9.51 -13.39 1.47
N LEU A 217 8.31 -13.91 1.18
CA LEU A 217 7.81 -14.01 -0.18
C LEU A 217 7.72 -12.62 -0.82
N MET A 218 7.10 -11.64 -0.16
CA MET A 218 7.03 -10.25 -0.66
C MET A 218 8.42 -9.67 -0.93
N LEU A 219 9.35 -9.84 0.01
CA LEU A 219 10.71 -9.32 -0.14
C LEU A 219 11.43 -9.92 -1.34
N ARG A 220 11.33 -11.24 -1.55
CA ARG A 220 11.87 -11.93 -2.73
C ARG A 220 11.27 -11.35 -4.02
N ARG A 221 9.95 -11.14 -4.03
CA ARG A 221 9.23 -10.62 -5.19
C ARG A 221 9.61 -9.17 -5.50
N PHE A 222 9.72 -8.31 -4.48
CA PHE A 222 10.20 -6.93 -4.64
C PHE A 222 11.64 -6.88 -5.13
N ALA A 223 12.54 -7.67 -4.57
CA ALA A 223 13.93 -7.75 -5.02
C ALA A 223 14.01 -8.19 -6.50
N THR A 224 13.17 -9.11 -6.93
CA THR A 224 13.09 -9.55 -8.34
C THR A 224 12.59 -8.42 -9.24
N ALA A 225 11.56 -7.69 -8.81
CA ALA A 225 10.90 -6.63 -9.57
C ALA A 225 11.72 -5.33 -9.66
N LEU A 226 12.61 -5.06 -8.71
CA LEU A 226 13.48 -3.88 -8.72
C LEU A 226 14.52 -3.95 -9.85
N ALA A 227 14.75 -2.80 -10.49
CA ALA A 227 15.94 -2.59 -11.31
C ALA A 227 17.21 -2.58 -10.43
N THR A 228 18.34 -2.96 -11.01
CA THR A 228 19.64 -2.82 -10.33
C THR A 228 19.88 -1.36 -9.95
N GLY A 229 20.25 -1.11 -8.68
CA GLY A 229 20.38 0.23 -8.12
C GLY A 229 19.05 0.86 -7.65
N GLY A 230 17.91 0.23 -7.92
CA GLY A 230 16.59 0.67 -7.48
C GLY A 230 16.36 0.49 -5.98
N TYR A 231 15.34 1.16 -5.46
CA TYR A 231 15.09 1.28 -4.02
C TYR A 231 13.74 0.64 -3.62
N LEU A 232 13.74 -0.06 -2.48
CA LEU A 232 12.55 -0.44 -1.73
C LEU A 232 12.40 0.48 -0.52
N PHE A 233 11.26 1.17 -0.42
CA PHE A 233 10.87 2.02 0.70
C PHE A 233 9.76 1.33 1.51
N THR A 234 10.03 1.05 2.79
CA THR A 234 9.15 0.33 3.72
C THR A 234 8.58 1.24 4.82
N GLY A 235 7.59 0.76 5.56
CA GLY A 235 7.02 1.47 6.70
C GLY A 235 7.98 1.50 7.90
N ALA A 236 7.79 2.48 8.80
CA ALA A 236 8.66 2.71 9.96
C ALA A 236 8.79 1.52 10.92
N THR A 237 7.78 0.65 10.95
CA THR A 237 7.73 -0.55 11.81
C THR A 237 8.02 -1.84 11.03
N GLU A 238 8.40 -1.73 9.75
CA GLU A 238 8.68 -2.85 8.86
C GLU A 238 10.18 -2.96 8.65
N SER A 239 10.74 -4.09 9.10
CA SER A 239 12.16 -4.40 8.95
C SER A 239 12.30 -5.80 8.36
N TYR A 240 13.27 -5.95 7.46
CA TYR A 240 13.55 -7.20 6.75
C TYR A 240 14.96 -7.67 7.09
N PRO A 241 15.17 -8.46 8.16
CA PRO A 241 16.50 -8.92 8.56
C PRO A 241 17.24 -9.68 7.46
N ASN A 242 16.50 -10.45 6.66
CA ASN A 242 17.04 -11.33 5.62
C ASN A 242 17.24 -10.59 4.28
N HIS A 243 17.22 -9.26 4.26
CA HIS A 243 17.32 -8.45 3.04
C HIS A 243 18.55 -8.78 2.17
N ARG A 244 19.67 -9.16 2.79
CA ARG A 244 20.92 -9.49 2.08
C ARG A 244 20.81 -10.74 1.22
N GLU A 245 20.00 -11.72 1.64
CA GLU A 245 19.78 -12.97 0.89
C GLU A 245 19.08 -12.73 -0.45
N PHE A 246 18.44 -11.56 -0.60
CA PHE A 246 17.72 -11.14 -1.80
C PHE A 246 18.47 -10.06 -2.59
N GLY A 247 19.77 -9.86 -2.34
CA GLY A 247 20.57 -8.84 -3.04
C GLY A 247 20.19 -7.40 -2.68
N LEU A 248 19.53 -7.18 -1.53
CA LEU A 248 19.19 -5.86 -1.06
C LEU A 248 20.20 -5.41 0.01
N LYS A 249 20.68 -4.16 -0.09
CA LYS A 249 21.49 -3.49 0.92
C LYS A 249 20.65 -2.44 1.63
N ARG A 250 20.56 -2.52 2.96
CA ARG A 250 19.91 -1.47 3.76
C ARG A 250 20.79 -0.21 3.75
N VAL A 251 20.25 0.91 3.24
CA VAL A 251 20.94 2.21 3.14
C VAL A 251 20.42 3.23 4.17
N HIS A 252 19.18 3.04 4.61
CA HIS A 252 18.57 3.76 5.73
C HIS A 252 17.58 2.82 6.43
N THR A 253 17.09 3.17 7.62
CA THR A 253 16.23 2.30 8.46
C THR A 253 15.06 1.68 7.68
N CYS A 254 14.46 2.44 6.76
CA CYS A 254 13.31 2.02 5.94
C CYS A 254 13.61 1.95 4.43
N PHE A 255 14.88 2.05 4.03
CA PHE A 255 15.27 2.05 2.61
C PHE A 255 16.31 0.97 2.32
N TYR A 256 16.02 0.17 1.30
CA TYR A 256 16.88 -0.90 0.83
C TYR A 256 17.17 -0.68 -0.65
N GLN A 257 18.42 -0.77 -1.05
CA GLN A 257 18.83 -0.64 -2.44
C GLN A 257 19.17 -2.01 -3.02
N LYS A 258 18.69 -2.32 -4.22
CA LYS A 258 19.10 -3.52 -4.95
C LYS A 258 20.53 -3.35 -5.44
N VAL A 259 21.42 -4.22 -4.98
CA VAL A 259 22.80 -4.28 -5.45
C VAL A 259 22.80 -5.09 -6.75
N GLY A 260 23.64 -4.69 -7.72
CA GLY A 260 23.88 -5.52 -8.90
C GLY A 260 24.61 -6.79 -8.51
N ASP A 261 24.41 -7.85 -9.29
CA ASP A 261 25.27 -9.03 -9.25
C ASP A 261 26.72 -8.66 -9.63
#